data_AF-A0A0L0FXX4-F1
#
_entry.id   AF-A0A0L0FXX4-F1
#
_cell.length_a   1.000
_cell.length_b   1.000
_cell.length_c   1.000
_cell.angle_alpha   90.00
_cell.angle_beta   90.00
_cell.angle_gamma   90.00
#
_symmetry.space_group_name_H-M   'P 1'
#
loop_
_entity.id
_entity.type
_entity.pdbx_description
1 polymer ?
#
loop_
_entity_poly.entity_id
_entity_poly.type
_entity_poly.pdbx_seq_one_letter_code
_entity_poly.pdbx_strand_id
1 'polypeptide(L)'
;VFVTDNDRQQVLALLPRIPETSLAQVIRTFDVKIDDPQITQNLAQKATELFREDPKLGLRFAMQYNLGKDIDMPILVAALIQNQETSVLQKLFRKPTDVEPVLQYLERECEILVERRETKGGKHTHMINFIKKINKTQIGGGLTKRHVENGEFKNMFLLMDMAMLNFMFFSRMKQTGDIANWNELLVLFGKAHELFQYDIFERTKQHFPSKQWFRTQFGAKSYFNTLCGGGSPYLAPEEPYNLAKDRKAVPEAFLTLSQVGTMPLQLYMVSTQEELDACLTTLTADSTFVGMDFEWRPRLFTIDTDRCALWQLATDDLCFFIDMVKLPTTAIQQFAAKLLSAPNVTLIGYGLSGDSAMLKTATGDASINLSNVHDVQTMGKQLVEFSPEYDLKGGLSGACKFWFGNALDKRNQMSDWERRPLRKSQEEYAALDAKCLLPMYRKVKAKITELQLTKNTGKISVTSDVKTGQNKSSNPNGEKNNSQSKSKRPRKRQPKKKALETCKVQPGTKR
;
A
#
# COMPACT_ATOMS: atom_id res chain seq x y z
N VAL A 1 20.16 -46.83 31.70
CA VAL A 1 19.61 -48.09 31.15
C VAL A 1 20.24 -48.26 29.78
N PHE A 2 20.94 -49.38 29.54
CA PHE A 2 21.45 -49.67 28.21
C PHE A 2 20.24 -49.99 27.32
N VAL A 3 20.06 -49.22 26.25
CA VAL A 3 18.96 -49.38 25.31
C VAL A 3 19.37 -50.44 24.29
N THR A 4 18.61 -51.53 24.17
CA THR A 4 18.87 -52.56 23.16
C THR A 4 18.25 -52.19 21.81
N ASP A 5 18.71 -52.79 20.71
CA ASP A 5 18.10 -52.56 19.39
C ASP A 5 16.64 -53.06 19.32
N ASN A 6 16.27 -54.04 20.14
CA ASN A 6 14.90 -54.50 20.28
C ASN A 6 14.01 -53.44 20.98
N ASP A 7 14.55 -52.77 22.02
CA ASP A 7 13.85 -51.66 22.68
C ASP A 7 13.65 -50.49 21.73
N ARG A 8 14.64 -50.22 20.85
CA ARG A 8 14.50 -49.20 19.80
C ARG A 8 13.34 -49.55 18.87
N GLN A 9 13.31 -50.74 18.28
CA GLN A 9 12.23 -51.15 17.35
C GLN A 9 10.84 -51.11 18.00
N GLN A 10 10.71 -51.52 19.27
CA GLN A 10 9.44 -51.41 20.00
C GLN A 10 9.01 -49.95 20.21
N VAL A 11 9.96 -49.06 20.53
CA VAL A 11 9.68 -47.63 20.64
C VAL A 11 9.26 -47.04 19.30
N LEU A 12 9.87 -47.45 18.18
CA LEU A 12 9.50 -46.99 16.82
C LEU A 12 8.03 -47.31 16.50
N ALA A 13 7.57 -48.49 16.88
CA ALA A 13 6.19 -48.93 16.69
C ALA A 13 5.19 -48.16 17.57
N LEU A 14 5.65 -47.58 18.69
CA LEU A 14 4.81 -46.85 19.63
C LEU A 14 4.80 -45.33 19.39
N LEU A 15 5.74 -44.77 18.61
CA LEU A 15 5.88 -43.33 18.35
C LEU A 15 4.55 -42.62 18.01
N PRO A 16 3.67 -43.13 17.13
CA PRO A 16 2.39 -42.46 16.82
C PRO A 16 1.44 -42.33 18.02
N ARG A 17 1.54 -43.25 18.99
CA ARG A 17 0.67 -43.35 20.17
C ARG A 17 1.19 -42.56 21.37
N ILE A 18 2.42 -42.07 21.32
CA ILE A 18 3.03 -41.31 22.41
C ILE A 18 2.47 -39.88 22.41
N PRO A 19 2.02 -39.35 23.56
CA PRO A 19 1.62 -37.95 23.66
C PRO A 19 2.76 -37.01 23.25
N GLU A 20 2.45 -35.93 22.52
CA GLU A 20 3.44 -34.95 22.06
C GLU A 20 4.35 -34.46 23.20
N THR A 21 3.77 -34.21 24.37
CA THR A 21 4.46 -33.73 25.57
C THR A 21 5.58 -34.67 26.05
N SER A 22 5.47 -35.96 25.75
CA SER A 22 6.41 -37.00 26.19
C SER A 22 7.38 -37.41 25.07
N LEU A 23 7.07 -37.08 23.82
CA LEU A 23 7.80 -37.54 22.64
C LEU A 23 9.26 -37.08 22.60
N ALA A 24 9.52 -35.82 22.99
CA ALA A 24 10.88 -35.29 23.06
C ALA A 24 11.75 -35.99 24.11
N GLN A 25 11.15 -36.45 25.22
CA GLN A 25 11.85 -37.21 26.23
C GLN A 25 12.16 -38.63 25.73
N VAL A 26 11.18 -39.28 25.10
CA VAL A 26 11.36 -40.63 24.53
C VAL A 26 12.45 -40.64 23.45
N ILE A 27 12.41 -39.70 22.50
CA ILE A 27 13.43 -39.60 21.45
C ILE A 27 14.85 -39.46 22.04
N ARG A 28 15.01 -38.65 23.09
CA ARG A 28 16.30 -38.49 23.79
C ARG A 28 16.71 -39.74 24.56
N THR A 29 15.78 -40.37 25.27
CA THR A 29 16.07 -41.54 26.11
C THR A 29 16.47 -42.76 25.28
N PHE A 30 15.90 -42.91 24.09
CA PHE A 30 16.14 -44.06 23.22
C PHE A 30 17.10 -43.79 22.04
N ASP A 31 17.69 -42.59 21.99
CA ASP A 31 18.61 -42.15 20.94
C ASP A 31 18.04 -42.36 19.52
N VAL A 32 16.79 -41.94 19.36
CA VAL A 32 16.01 -42.14 18.13
C VAL A 32 16.48 -41.15 17.06
N LYS A 33 16.98 -41.68 15.94
CA LYS A 33 17.39 -40.91 14.76
C LYS A 33 16.18 -40.45 13.95
N ILE A 34 15.86 -39.17 14.04
CA ILE A 34 14.66 -38.59 13.40
C ILE A 34 14.71 -38.68 11.87
N ASP A 35 15.90 -38.77 11.27
CA ASP A 35 16.12 -38.90 9.82
C ASP A 35 15.83 -40.31 9.27
N ASP A 36 15.52 -41.28 10.12
CA ASP A 36 15.03 -42.59 9.69
C ASP A 36 13.67 -42.46 8.96
N PRO A 37 13.50 -43.08 7.77
CA PRO A 37 12.29 -42.94 6.97
C PRO A 37 11.00 -43.39 7.68
N GLN A 38 11.05 -44.49 8.44
CA GLN A 38 9.89 -45.04 9.13
C GLN A 38 9.48 -44.14 10.31
N ILE A 39 10.47 -43.61 11.02
CA ILE A 39 10.25 -42.62 12.09
C ILE A 39 9.67 -41.34 11.51
N THR A 40 10.27 -40.81 10.44
CA THR A 40 9.81 -39.60 9.76
C THR A 40 8.36 -39.74 9.32
N GLN A 41 8.00 -40.88 8.74
CA GLN A 41 6.63 -41.18 8.33
C GLN A 41 5.65 -41.23 9.52
N ASN A 42 6.04 -41.89 10.60
CA ASN A 42 5.22 -41.97 11.83
C ASN A 42 5.00 -40.58 12.45
N LEU A 43 6.04 -39.75 12.49
CA LEU A 43 5.96 -38.37 12.96
C LEU A 43 5.12 -37.50 12.01
N ALA A 44 5.23 -37.68 10.70
CA ALA A 44 4.41 -36.96 9.73
C ALA A 44 2.93 -37.34 9.81
N GLN A 45 2.62 -38.61 10.02
CA GLN A 45 1.26 -39.06 10.31
C GLN A 45 0.73 -38.42 11.59
N LYS A 46 1.54 -38.38 12.66
CA LYS A 46 1.16 -37.71 13.91
C LYS A 46 0.90 -36.22 13.69
N ALA A 47 1.78 -35.53 12.94
CA ALA A 47 1.58 -34.13 12.57
C ALA A 47 0.26 -33.93 11.81
N THR A 48 -0.06 -34.85 10.90
CA THR A 48 -1.30 -34.86 10.10
C THR A 48 -2.54 -34.99 10.99
N GLU A 49 -2.51 -35.87 11.99
CA GLU A 49 -3.57 -35.99 13.00
C GLU A 49 -3.72 -34.68 13.81
N LEU A 50 -2.60 -34.13 14.29
CA LEU A 50 -2.59 -32.87 15.04
C LEU A 50 -3.11 -31.70 14.21
N PHE A 51 -2.84 -31.64 12.90
CA PHE A 51 -3.41 -30.62 12.02
C PHE A 51 -4.94 -30.66 11.96
N ARG A 52 -5.55 -31.84 12.07
CA ARG A 52 -7.01 -32.00 12.11
C ARG A 52 -7.62 -31.56 13.43
N GLU A 53 -6.87 -31.71 14.53
CA GLU A 53 -7.30 -31.32 15.88
C GLU A 53 -7.09 -29.82 16.15
N ASP A 54 -5.86 -29.37 16.02
CA ASP A 54 -5.45 -27.97 16.14
C ASP A 54 -4.33 -27.67 15.14
N PRO A 55 -4.62 -26.93 14.06
CA PRO A 55 -3.62 -26.56 13.08
C PRO A 55 -2.37 -25.88 13.64
N LYS A 56 -2.46 -25.11 14.73
CA LYS A 56 -1.30 -24.48 15.36
C LYS A 56 -0.42 -25.50 16.06
N LEU A 57 -1.05 -26.50 16.68
CA LEU A 57 -0.36 -27.61 17.33
C LEU A 57 0.36 -28.47 16.30
N GLY A 58 -0.33 -28.88 15.23
CA GLY A 58 0.27 -29.63 14.12
C GLY A 58 1.44 -28.87 13.48
N LEU A 59 1.32 -27.55 13.33
CA LEU A 59 2.38 -26.71 12.78
C LEU A 59 3.61 -26.63 13.70
N ARG A 60 3.40 -26.46 15.01
CA ARG A 60 4.49 -26.48 16.00
C ARG A 60 5.20 -27.82 16.02
N PHE A 61 4.44 -28.91 15.97
CA PHE A 61 4.96 -30.27 15.91
C PHE A 61 5.79 -30.50 14.65
N ALA A 62 5.25 -30.15 13.47
CA ALA A 62 5.94 -30.25 12.20
C ALA A 62 7.26 -29.47 12.18
N MET A 63 7.28 -28.28 12.79
CA MET A 63 8.50 -27.45 12.92
C MET A 63 9.53 -28.08 13.85
N GLN A 64 9.09 -28.63 14.98
CA GLN A 64 9.98 -29.27 15.96
C GLN A 64 10.76 -30.44 15.36
N TYR A 65 10.12 -31.18 14.45
CA TYR A 65 10.69 -32.38 13.82
C TYR A 65 11.09 -32.19 12.35
N ASN A 66 10.97 -30.97 11.80
CA ASN A 66 11.35 -30.63 10.43
C ASN A 66 10.70 -31.52 9.34
N LEU A 67 9.39 -31.79 9.47
CA LEU A 67 8.65 -32.76 8.67
C LEU A 67 8.08 -32.21 7.35
N GLY A 68 8.48 -31.01 6.93
CA GLY A 68 7.75 -30.21 5.94
C GLY A 68 7.38 -30.93 4.64
N LYS A 69 8.33 -31.68 4.06
CA LYS A 69 8.14 -32.43 2.80
C LYS A 69 7.45 -33.79 2.98
N ASP A 70 7.37 -34.27 4.21
CA ASP A 70 6.93 -35.63 4.56
C ASP A 70 5.45 -35.64 5.01
N ILE A 71 4.86 -34.45 5.22
CA ILE A 71 3.44 -34.27 5.54
C ILE A 71 2.60 -34.30 4.26
N ASP A 72 1.38 -34.83 4.38
CA ASP A 72 0.34 -34.73 3.34
C ASP A 72 0.11 -33.26 2.93
N MET A 73 0.47 -32.93 1.69
CA MET A 73 0.43 -31.56 1.16
C MET A 73 -0.96 -30.91 1.25
N PRO A 74 -2.07 -31.58 0.85
CA PRO A 74 -3.41 -31.05 1.06
C PRO A 74 -3.67 -30.59 2.50
N ILE A 75 -3.33 -31.42 3.49
CA ILE A 75 -3.57 -31.12 4.91
C ILE A 75 -2.69 -29.97 5.39
N LEU A 76 -1.40 -29.98 5.03
CA LEU A 76 -0.47 -28.91 5.37
C LEU A 76 -0.94 -27.57 4.79
N VAL A 77 -1.22 -27.51 3.49
CA VAL A 77 -1.62 -26.27 2.81
C VAL A 77 -2.96 -25.75 3.33
N ALA A 78 -3.94 -26.64 3.54
CA ALA A 78 -5.22 -26.25 4.13
C ALA A 78 -5.04 -25.62 5.53
N ALA A 79 -4.21 -26.22 6.38
CA ALA A 79 -3.90 -25.70 7.71
C ALA A 79 -3.21 -24.32 7.65
N LEU A 80 -2.24 -24.16 6.75
CA LEU A 80 -1.52 -22.89 6.56
C LEU A 80 -2.44 -21.77 6.07
N ILE A 81 -3.32 -22.06 5.10
CA ILE A 81 -4.32 -21.12 4.58
C ILE A 81 -5.31 -20.72 5.67
N GLN A 82 -5.87 -21.70 6.39
CA GLN A 82 -6.88 -21.47 7.43
C GLN A 82 -6.35 -20.56 8.56
N ASN A 83 -5.08 -20.70 8.92
CA ASN A 83 -4.45 -19.89 9.98
C ASN A 83 -3.72 -18.66 9.44
N GLN A 84 -3.65 -18.50 8.12
CA GLN A 84 -2.91 -17.45 7.44
C GLN A 84 -1.42 -17.36 7.84
N GLU A 85 -0.79 -18.51 8.11
CA GLU A 85 0.56 -18.63 8.65
C GLU A 85 1.59 -18.87 7.52
N THR A 86 2.11 -17.80 6.92
CA THR A 86 3.19 -17.92 5.92
C THR A 86 4.58 -17.91 6.54
N SER A 87 4.72 -17.48 7.80
CA SER A 87 6.00 -17.40 8.50
C SER A 87 6.67 -18.76 8.67
N VAL A 88 5.87 -19.82 8.67
CA VAL A 88 6.33 -21.18 8.89
C VAL A 88 6.87 -21.84 7.62
N LEU A 89 6.52 -21.33 6.43
CA LEU A 89 7.12 -21.80 5.18
C LEU A 89 8.65 -21.69 5.22
N GLN A 90 9.18 -20.57 5.73
CA GLN A 90 10.63 -20.37 5.87
C GLN A 90 11.29 -21.25 6.94
N LYS A 91 10.50 -21.82 7.86
CA LYS A 91 11.00 -22.65 8.97
C LYS A 91 10.92 -24.13 8.65
N LEU A 92 9.87 -24.56 7.96
CA LEU A 92 9.68 -25.94 7.49
C LEU A 92 10.51 -26.23 6.24
N PHE A 93 10.67 -25.24 5.37
CA PHE A 93 11.35 -25.36 4.10
C PHE A 93 12.63 -24.54 4.12
N ARG A 94 13.77 -25.22 4.07
CA ARG A 94 15.10 -24.59 4.24
C ARG A 94 15.67 -24.08 2.93
N LYS A 95 15.24 -24.66 1.81
CA LYS A 95 15.63 -24.27 0.46
C LYS A 95 14.41 -23.86 -0.35
N PRO A 96 14.56 -22.97 -1.35
CA PRO A 96 13.49 -22.63 -2.28
C PRO A 96 12.88 -23.86 -2.98
N THR A 97 13.69 -24.87 -3.28
CA THR A 97 13.26 -26.14 -3.89
C THR A 97 12.30 -26.93 -3.01
N ASP A 98 12.36 -26.76 -1.69
CA ASP A 98 11.52 -27.52 -0.77
C ASP A 98 10.08 -26.98 -0.74
N VAL A 99 9.85 -25.74 -1.21
CA VAL A 99 8.52 -25.11 -1.30
C VAL A 99 7.79 -25.48 -2.59
N GLU A 100 8.50 -26.03 -3.58
CA GLU A 100 7.93 -26.41 -4.88
C GLU A 100 6.66 -27.28 -4.78
N PRO A 101 6.60 -28.34 -3.94
CA PRO A 101 5.39 -29.17 -3.83
C PRO A 101 4.17 -28.40 -3.32
N VAL A 102 4.37 -27.42 -2.43
CA VAL A 102 3.30 -26.55 -1.93
C VAL A 102 2.75 -25.69 -3.06
N LEU A 103 3.62 -25.16 -3.92
CA LEU A 103 3.24 -24.34 -5.06
C LEU A 103 2.50 -25.14 -6.14
N GLN A 104 2.98 -26.35 -6.44
CA GLN A 104 2.32 -27.26 -7.38
C GLN A 104 0.94 -27.67 -6.89
N TYR A 105 0.79 -27.91 -5.58
CA TYR A 105 -0.52 -28.20 -4.99
C TYR A 105 -1.48 -27.01 -5.13
N LEU A 106 -1.02 -25.79 -4.76
CA LEU A 106 -1.81 -24.57 -4.90
C LEU A 106 -2.22 -24.30 -6.35
N GLU A 107 -1.33 -24.55 -7.32
CA GLU A 107 -1.61 -24.39 -8.74
C GLU A 107 -2.76 -25.28 -9.21
N ARG A 108 -2.76 -26.55 -8.80
CA ARG A 108 -3.83 -27.50 -9.11
C ARG A 108 -5.16 -27.10 -8.45
N GLU A 109 -5.11 -26.65 -7.20
CA GLU A 109 -6.33 -26.14 -6.54
C GLU A 109 -6.85 -24.87 -7.21
N CYS A 110 -5.96 -24.01 -7.70
CA CYS A 110 -6.35 -22.81 -8.44
C CYS A 110 -6.97 -23.13 -9.80
N GLU A 111 -6.52 -24.17 -10.50
CA GLU A 111 -7.09 -24.62 -11.77
C GLU A 111 -8.61 -24.80 -11.66
N ILE A 112 -9.07 -25.53 -10.65
CA ILE A 112 -10.49 -25.79 -10.40
C ILE A 112 -11.27 -24.48 -10.21
N LEU A 113 -10.69 -23.49 -9.52
CA LEU A 113 -11.34 -22.21 -9.28
C LEU A 113 -11.35 -21.31 -10.51
N VAL A 114 -10.28 -21.35 -11.30
CA VAL A 114 -10.17 -20.65 -12.58
C VAL A 114 -11.19 -21.18 -13.57
N GLU A 115 -11.31 -22.50 -13.70
CA GLU A 115 -12.33 -23.15 -14.54
C GLU A 115 -13.75 -22.77 -14.14
N ARG A 116 -14.03 -22.73 -12.84
CA ARG A 116 -15.34 -22.32 -12.30
C ARG A 116 -15.55 -20.80 -12.30
N ARG A 117 -14.52 -20.01 -12.60
CA ARG A 117 -14.49 -18.53 -12.47
C ARG A 117 -14.89 -18.05 -11.05
N GLU A 118 -14.56 -18.84 -10.04
CA GLU A 118 -14.92 -18.58 -8.65
C GLU A 118 -13.83 -17.78 -7.93
N THR A 119 -14.21 -16.58 -7.49
CA THR A 119 -13.29 -15.62 -6.86
C THR A 119 -13.83 -15.03 -5.55
N LYS A 120 -15.02 -15.46 -5.14
CA LYS A 120 -15.74 -14.93 -3.98
C LYS A 120 -16.15 -16.09 -3.07
N GLY A 121 -16.05 -15.89 -1.75
CA GLY A 121 -16.35 -16.91 -0.75
C GLY A 121 -15.22 -17.11 0.27
N GLY A 122 -15.56 -17.66 1.44
CA GLY A 122 -14.66 -17.72 2.59
C GLY A 122 -13.34 -18.44 2.30
N LYS A 123 -13.38 -19.67 1.79
CA LYS A 123 -12.17 -20.49 1.57
C LYS A 123 -11.24 -19.91 0.50
N HIS A 124 -11.77 -19.45 -0.64
CA HIS A 124 -10.97 -18.89 -1.75
C HIS A 124 -10.31 -17.56 -1.38
N THR A 125 -10.97 -16.72 -0.60
CA THR A 125 -10.41 -15.44 -0.12
C THR A 125 -9.15 -15.65 0.72
N HIS A 126 -9.18 -16.65 1.61
CA HIS A 126 -8.01 -17.00 2.42
C HIS A 126 -6.86 -17.52 1.55
N MET A 127 -7.17 -18.35 0.54
CA MET A 127 -6.16 -18.85 -0.40
C MET A 127 -5.50 -17.73 -1.22
N ILE A 128 -6.27 -16.82 -1.80
CA ILE A 128 -5.72 -15.66 -2.54
C ILE A 128 -4.82 -14.81 -1.63
N ASN A 129 -5.25 -14.56 -0.39
CA ASN A 129 -4.45 -13.80 0.58
C ASN A 129 -3.18 -14.55 0.98
N PHE A 130 -3.24 -15.88 1.09
CA PHE A 130 -2.10 -16.73 1.37
C PHE A 130 -1.08 -16.67 0.23
N ILE A 131 -1.50 -16.83 -1.03
CA ILE A 131 -0.63 -16.70 -2.22
C ILE A 131 0.02 -15.30 -2.26
N LYS A 132 -0.76 -14.23 -2.03
CA LYS A 132 -0.22 -12.85 -1.94
C LYS A 132 0.86 -12.69 -0.87
N LYS A 133 0.69 -13.35 0.28
CA LYS A 133 1.68 -13.33 1.37
C LYS A 133 2.93 -14.14 0.98
N ILE A 134 2.76 -15.29 0.33
CA ILE A 134 3.87 -16.10 -0.19
C ILE A 134 4.73 -15.26 -1.14
N ASN A 135 4.12 -14.58 -2.12
CA ASN A 135 4.83 -13.75 -3.10
C ASN A 135 5.69 -12.65 -2.47
N LYS A 136 5.33 -12.17 -1.27
CA LYS A 136 6.09 -11.16 -0.51
C LYS A 136 7.27 -11.75 0.29
N THR A 137 7.34 -13.06 0.43
CA THR A 137 8.46 -13.72 1.12
C THR A 137 9.66 -13.86 0.18
N GLN A 138 10.88 -13.95 0.72
CA GLN A 138 12.09 -14.20 -0.07
C GLN A 138 12.01 -15.49 -0.91
N ILE A 139 11.26 -16.50 -0.43
CA ILE A 139 11.11 -17.79 -1.12
C ILE A 139 10.04 -17.69 -2.23
N GLY A 140 8.94 -16.96 -2.00
CA GLY A 140 7.88 -16.76 -2.99
C GLY A 140 8.12 -15.62 -3.98
N GLY A 141 9.07 -14.71 -3.75
CA GLY A 141 9.48 -13.70 -4.73
C GLY A 141 9.97 -14.31 -6.05
N GLY A 142 10.38 -15.58 -6.04
CA GLY A 142 10.71 -16.36 -7.23
C GLY A 142 9.51 -16.70 -8.13
N LEU A 143 8.27 -16.70 -7.59
CA LEU A 143 7.05 -17.02 -8.35
C LEU A 143 6.79 -16.00 -9.47
N THR A 144 6.91 -14.70 -9.18
CA THR A 144 6.74 -13.64 -10.17
C THR A 144 7.81 -13.73 -11.27
N LYS A 145 9.03 -14.12 -10.92
CA LYS A 145 10.15 -14.25 -11.86
C LYS A 145 10.01 -15.49 -12.77
N ARG A 146 9.69 -16.66 -12.19
CA ARG A 146 9.48 -17.92 -12.94
C ARG A 146 8.25 -17.87 -13.85
N HIS A 147 7.21 -17.13 -13.46
CA HIS A 147 6.03 -16.91 -14.30
C HIS A 147 6.38 -16.23 -15.63
N VAL A 148 7.12 -15.11 -15.57
CA VAL A 148 7.48 -14.33 -16.79
C VAL A 148 8.43 -15.11 -17.68
N GLU A 149 9.37 -15.84 -17.08
CA GLU A 149 10.42 -16.52 -17.82
C GLU A 149 9.97 -17.90 -18.36
N ASN A 150 9.14 -18.66 -17.63
CA ASN A 150 8.87 -20.08 -17.92
C ASN A 150 7.37 -20.48 -17.95
N GLY A 151 6.44 -19.59 -17.60
CA GLY A 151 5.00 -19.90 -17.61
C GLY A 151 4.53 -20.88 -16.52
N GLU A 152 5.38 -21.15 -15.52
CA GLU A 152 5.05 -22.00 -14.37
C GLU A 152 4.04 -21.28 -13.45
N PHE A 153 3.06 -22.02 -12.92
CA PHE A 153 2.03 -21.54 -11.97
C PHE A 153 0.98 -20.55 -12.51
N LYS A 154 0.57 -20.71 -13.76
CA LYS A 154 -0.37 -19.82 -14.45
C LYS A 154 -1.69 -19.62 -13.70
N ASN A 155 -2.29 -20.69 -13.16
CA ASN A 155 -3.62 -20.64 -12.54
C ASN A 155 -3.63 -19.85 -11.23
N MET A 156 -2.58 -19.93 -10.41
CA MET A 156 -2.44 -19.09 -9.22
C MET A 156 -2.50 -17.61 -9.57
N PHE A 157 -1.76 -17.18 -10.60
CA PHE A 157 -1.76 -15.79 -11.06
C PHE A 157 -3.11 -15.40 -11.68
N LEU A 158 -3.70 -16.27 -12.52
CA LEU A 158 -5.02 -16.02 -13.09
C LEU A 158 -6.07 -15.80 -12.00
N LEU A 159 -6.03 -16.58 -10.93
CA LEU A 159 -6.94 -16.42 -9.80
C LEU A 159 -6.72 -15.09 -9.07
N MET A 160 -5.45 -14.70 -8.84
CA MET A 160 -5.13 -13.41 -8.23
C MET A 160 -5.58 -12.23 -9.09
N ASP A 161 -5.40 -12.32 -10.41
CA ASP A 161 -5.81 -11.33 -11.40
C ASP A 161 -7.33 -11.20 -11.47
N MET A 162 -8.08 -12.31 -11.53
CA MET A 162 -9.55 -12.25 -11.48
C MET A 162 -10.04 -11.63 -10.16
N ALA A 163 -9.36 -11.91 -9.04
CA ALA A 163 -9.68 -11.29 -7.76
C ALA A 163 -9.37 -9.79 -7.76
N MET A 164 -8.30 -9.36 -8.42
CA MET A 164 -7.97 -7.95 -8.58
C MET A 164 -8.94 -7.23 -9.51
N LEU A 165 -9.33 -7.85 -10.63
CA LEU A 165 -10.40 -7.36 -11.51
C LEU A 165 -11.68 -7.13 -10.70
N ASN A 166 -12.12 -8.10 -9.89
CA ASN A 166 -13.27 -7.91 -9.01
C ASN A 166 -13.13 -6.70 -8.09
N PHE A 167 -11.97 -6.56 -7.42
CA PHE A 167 -11.71 -5.45 -6.53
C PHE A 167 -11.73 -4.11 -7.28
N MET A 168 -11.13 -4.05 -8.47
CA MET A 168 -11.08 -2.87 -9.32
C MET A 168 -12.47 -2.42 -9.74
N PHE A 169 -13.30 -3.33 -10.26
CA PHE A 169 -14.68 -3.01 -10.65
C PHE A 169 -15.57 -2.63 -9.46
N PHE A 170 -15.43 -3.32 -8.32
CA PHE A 170 -16.29 -3.09 -7.15
C PHE A 170 -15.90 -1.85 -6.33
N SER A 171 -14.62 -1.70 -6.03
CA SER A 171 -14.13 -0.71 -5.06
C SER A 171 -13.61 0.56 -5.70
N ARG A 172 -12.99 0.46 -6.88
CA ARG A 172 -12.32 1.59 -7.53
C ARG A 172 -13.26 2.20 -8.58
N MET A 173 -13.48 1.51 -9.70
CA MET A 173 -14.22 2.07 -10.84
C MET A 173 -15.66 2.47 -10.53
N LYS A 174 -16.39 1.69 -9.73
CA LYS A 174 -17.75 2.06 -9.29
C LYS A 174 -17.77 3.39 -8.52
N GLN A 175 -16.71 3.70 -7.78
CA GLN A 175 -16.62 4.91 -6.94
C GLN A 175 -15.95 6.08 -7.66
N THR A 176 -15.09 5.80 -8.64
CA THR A 176 -14.15 6.77 -9.22
C THR A 176 -14.21 6.81 -10.75
N GLY A 177 -15.31 6.41 -11.39
CA GLY A 177 -15.41 6.37 -12.85
C GLY A 177 -16.69 7.00 -13.39
N ASP A 178 -16.54 7.90 -14.37
CA ASP A 178 -17.63 8.30 -15.27
C ASP A 178 -17.62 7.43 -16.56
N ILE A 179 -18.62 7.62 -17.43
CA ILE A 179 -18.77 6.79 -18.64
C ILE A 179 -17.54 6.86 -19.56
N ALA A 180 -16.93 8.03 -19.70
CA ALA A 180 -15.74 8.18 -20.53
C ALA A 180 -14.57 7.38 -19.94
N ASN A 181 -14.39 7.46 -18.62
CA ASN A 181 -13.40 6.68 -17.90
C ASN A 181 -13.66 5.17 -18.03
N TRP A 182 -14.92 4.74 -17.87
CA TRP A 182 -15.31 3.35 -18.06
C TRP A 182 -14.96 2.83 -19.47
N ASN A 183 -15.19 3.61 -20.52
CA ASN A 183 -14.86 3.21 -21.89
C ASN A 183 -13.36 3.02 -22.11
N GLU A 184 -12.54 3.93 -21.61
CA GLU A 184 -11.07 3.82 -21.74
C GLU A 184 -10.51 2.64 -20.96
N LEU A 185 -10.99 2.45 -19.73
CA LEU A 185 -10.57 1.30 -18.95
C LEU A 185 -10.97 0.00 -19.64
N LEU A 186 -12.15 -0.07 -20.27
CA LEU A 186 -12.55 -1.26 -21.04
C LEU A 186 -11.62 -1.58 -22.19
N VAL A 187 -11.17 -0.55 -22.91
CA VAL A 187 -10.15 -0.68 -23.93
C VAL A 187 -8.85 -1.19 -23.32
N LEU A 188 -8.40 -0.57 -22.23
CA LEU A 188 -7.17 -0.93 -21.54
C LEU A 188 -7.21 -2.37 -21.03
N PHE A 189 -8.34 -2.80 -20.44
CA PHE A 189 -8.62 -4.16 -19.99
C PHE A 189 -8.64 -5.16 -21.16
N GLY A 190 -9.35 -4.82 -22.25
CA GLY A 190 -9.51 -5.70 -23.41
C GLY A 190 -8.19 -5.99 -24.14
N LYS A 191 -7.30 -5.00 -24.21
CA LYS A 191 -5.96 -5.15 -24.79
C LYS A 191 -5.00 -5.99 -23.95
N ALA A 192 -5.21 -6.02 -22.64
CA ALA A 192 -4.20 -6.53 -21.72
C ALA A 192 -4.17 -8.06 -21.60
N HIS A 193 -5.29 -8.77 -21.85
CA HIS A 193 -5.26 -10.24 -21.83
C HIS A 193 -6.51 -10.91 -22.43
N GLU A 194 -6.33 -11.81 -23.39
CA GLU A 194 -7.45 -12.55 -24.03
C GLU A 194 -8.23 -13.42 -23.03
N LEU A 195 -7.53 -14.09 -22.10
CA LEU A 195 -8.16 -14.98 -21.11
C LEU A 195 -9.19 -14.28 -20.19
N PHE A 196 -9.04 -12.96 -19.97
CA PHE A 196 -9.93 -12.21 -19.08
C PHE A 196 -11.05 -11.49 -19.81
N GLN A 197 -11.12 -11.52 -21.15
CA GLN A 197 -12.12 -10.77 -21.90
C GLN A 197 -13.55 -11.10 -21.45
N TYR A 198 -13.86 -12.37 -21.20
CA TYR A 198 -15.16 -12.79 -20.68
C TYR A 198 -15.42 -12.22 -19.27
N ASP A 199 -14.44 -12.31 -18.36
CA ASP A 199 -14.56 -11.81 -16.99
C ASP A 199 -14.71 -10.30 -16.91
N ILE A 200 -13.98 -9.58 -17.76
CA ILE A 200 -14.09 -8.14 -17.96
C ILE A 200 -15.49 -7.83 -18.47
N PHE A 201 -15.96 -8.48 -19.55
CA PHE A 201 -17.27 -8.25 -20.11
C PHE A 201 -18.41 -8.43 -19.09
N GLU A 202 -18.43 -9.53 -18.34
CA GLU A 202 -19.48 -9.77 -17.34
C GLU A 202 -19.45 -8.76 -16.18
N ARG A 203 -18.25 -8.36 -15.72
CA ARG A 203 -18.11 -7.34 -14.67
C ARG A 203 -18.54 -5.96 -15.17
N THR A 204 -18.20 -5.62 -16.40
CA THR A 204 -18.67 -4.38 -17.03
C THR A 204 -20.17 -4.37 -17.09
N LYS A 205 -20.80 -5.40 -17.65
CA LYS A 205 -22.26 -5.53 -17.67
C LYS A 205 -22.90 -5.37 -16.29
N GLN A 206 -22.25 -5.90 -15.25
CA GLN A 206 -22.72 -5.79 -13.86
C GLN A 206 -22.58 -4.39 -13.26
N HIS A 207 -21.45 -3.70 -13.51
CA HIS A 207 -21.04 -2.48 -12.80
C HIS A 207 -21.13 -1.20 -13.64
N PHE A 208 -21.35 -1.30 -14.95
CA PHE A 208 -21.37 -0.17 -15.86
C PHE A 208 -22.48 0.83 -15.48
N PRO A 209 -22.22 2.15 -15.50
CA PRO A 209 -23.20 3.15 -15.06
C PRO A 209 -24.53 3.08 -15.82
N SER A 210 -24.50 2.95 -17.15
CA SER A 210 -25.71 2.87 -17.99
C SER A 210 -25.87 1.50 -18.64
N LYS A 211 -26.74 0.65 -18.07
CA LYS A 211 -27.03 -0.69 -18.61
C LYS A 211 -27.66 -0.64 -20.00
N GLN A 212 -28.45 0.40 -20.29
CA GLN A 212 -29.07 0.59 -21.61
C GLN A 212 -28.00 0.93 -22.65
N TRP A 213 -27.15 1.92 -22.39
CA TRP A 213 -26.05 2.26 -23.29
C TRP A 213 -25.11 1.07 -23.50
N PHE A 214 -24.76 0.35 -22.42
CA PHE A 214 -23.95 -0.86 -22.51
C PHE A 214 -24.58 -1.90 -23.45
N ARG A 215 -25.90 -2.15 -23.34
CA ARG A 215 -26.60 -3.07 -24.24
C ARG A 215 -26.62 -2.56 -25.69
N THR A 216 -26.80 -1.27 -25.91
CA THR A 216 -26.82 -0.68 -27.26
C THR A 216 -25.45 -0.76 -27.93
N GLN A 217 -24.37 -0.52 -27.19
CA GLN A 217 -23.01 -0.49 -27.73
C GLN A 217 -22.32 -1.86 -27.75
N PHE A 218 -22.61 -2.72 -26.77
CA PHE A 218 -21.95 -4.02 -26.55
C PHE A 218 -22.90 -5.21 -26.66
N GLY A 219 -24.10 -5.02 -27.24
CA GLY A 219 -25.16 -6.02 -27.34
C GLY A 219 -24.84 -7.27 -28.15
N ALA A 220 -23.68 -7.31 -28.81
CA ALA A 220 -23.14 -8.50 -29.46
C ALA A 220 -21.67 -8.72 -29.03
N LYS A 221 -21.29 -9.98 -28.78
CA LYS A 221 -19.91 -10.43 -28.50
C LYS A 221 -18.85 -9.87 -29.48
N SER A 222 -19.25 -9.35 -30.65
CA SER A 222 -18.35 -8.83 -31.68
C SER A 222 -17.56 -7.58 -31.27
N TYR A 223 -18.10 -6.72 -30.38
CA TYR A 223 -17.44 -5.44 -30.06
C TYR A 223 -16.08 -5.60 -29.37
N PHE A 224 -15.93 -6.60 -28.49
CA PHE A 224 -14.62 -6.90 -27.86
C PHE A 224 -13.60 -7.40 -28.89
N ASN A 225 -14.03 -8.22 -29.86
CA ASN A 225 -13.17 -8.68 -30.94
C ASN A 225 -12.76 -7.52 -31.87
N THR A 226 -13.64 -6.54 -32.09
CA THR A 226 -13.35 -5.33 -32.88
C THR A 226 -12.39 -4.37 -32.17
N LEU A 227 -12.52 -4.17 -30.84
CA LEU A 227 -11.62 -3.31 -30.05
C LEU A 227 -10.16 -3.79 -30.02
N CYS A 228 -9.93 -5.09 -30.18
CA CYS A 228 -8.59 -5.69 -30.20
C CYS A 228 -7.92 -5.60 -31.59
N GLY A 229 -8.64 -5.16 -32.63
CA GLY A 229 -8.21 -5.18 -34.04
C GLY A 229 -7.48 -3.94 -34.58
N GLY A 230 -7.00 -3.03 -33.71
CA GLY A 230 -6.05 -1.97 -34.12
C GLY A 230 -6.62 -0.64 -34.63
N GLY A 231 -7.93 -0.42 -34.61
CA GLY A 231 -8.52 0.92 -34.82
C GLY A 231 -8.28 1.87 -33.63
N SER A 232 -8.43 3.19 -33.82
CA SER A 232 -8.42 4.16 -32.70
C SER A 232 -9.44 3.70 -31.66
N PRO A 233 -9.01 3.29 -30.46
CA PRO A 233 -9.87 2.55 -29.54
C PRO A 233 -10.85 3.45 -28.78
N TYR A 234 -10.75 4.75 -28.99
CA TYR A 234 -11.54 5.76 -28.31
C TYR A 234 -12.70 6.13 -29.22
N LEU A 235 -13.76 5.32 -29.20
CA LEU A 235 -15.05 5.79 -29.69
C LEU A 235 -15.48 6.93 -28.77
N ALA A 236 -15.18 8.16 -29.18
CA ALA A 236 -15.83 9.32 -28.60
C ALA A 236 -17.33 9.11 -28.86
N PRO A 237 -18.20 9.07 -27.83
CA PRO A 237 -19.62 9.13 -28.10
C PRO A 237 -19.88 10.43 -28.87
N GLU A 238 -20.52 10.32 -30.04
CA GLU A 238 -20.83 11.47 -30.93
C GLU A 238 -21.72 12.53 -30.24
N GLU A 239 -22.33 12.18 -29.09
CA GLU A 239 -22.94 13.14 -28.19
C GLU A 239 -22.46 12.96 -26.74
N PRO A 240 -22.19 14.07 -26.00
CA PRO A 240 -21.88 14.00 -24.59
C PRO A 240 -23.09 13.44 -23.82
N TYR A 241 -22.90 12.27 -23.21
CA TYR A 241 -23.93 11.69 -22.35
C TYR A 241 -24.29 12.66 -21.22
N ASN A 242 -25.57 13.01 -21.12
CA ASN A 242 -26.07 13.94 -20.12
C ASN A 242 -26.22 13.26 -18.75
N LEU A 243 -25.15 13.34 -17.96
CA LEU A 243 -25.07 12.90 -16.56
C LEU A 243 -26.19 13.44 -15.65
N ALA A 244 -26.89 14.51 -16.04
CA ALA A 244 -27.96 15.09 -15.23
C ALA A 244 -29.23 14.21 -15.20
N LYS A 245 -29.43 13.33 -16.19
CA LYS A 245 -30.64 12.48 -16.27
C LYS A 245 -30.66 11.33 -15.25
N ASP A 246 -29.53 10.98 -14.63
CA ASP A 246 -29.41 9.80 -13.74
C ASP A 246 -29.09 10.14 -12.26
N ARG A 247 -29.15 11.42 -11.84
CA ARG A 247 -28.97 11.75 -10.41
C ARG A 247 -30.28 11.77 -9.63
N LYS A 248 -30.44 10.80 -8.73
CA LYS A 248 -31.06 11.08 -7.42
C LYS A 248 -30.06 11.88 -6.57
N ALA A 249 -30.55 13.00 -6.04
CA ALA A 249 -29.95 13.94 -5.09
C ALA A 249 -28.74 14.76 -5.58
N VAL A 250 -28.81 16.07 -5.33
CA VAL A 250 -27.79 17.09 -5.62
C VAL A 250 -26.46 16.68 -4.97
N PRO A 251 -25.32 16.73 -5.69
CA PRO A 251 -24.03 16.34 -5.12
C PRO A 251 -23.52 17.44 -4.18
N GLU A 252 -22.79 17.07 -3.13
CA GLU A 252 -21.81 18.01 -2.52
C GLU A 252 -21.00 18.66 -3.65
N ALA A 253 -20.86 19.99 -3.63
CA ALA A 253 -20.00 20.67 -4.61
C ALA A 253 -18.56 20.16 -4.43
N PHE A 254 -17.94 19.70 -5.51
CA PHE A 254 -16.52 19.33 -5.49
C PHE A 254 -15.64 20.58 -5.51
N LEU A 255 -14.40 20.42 -5.04
CA LEU A 255 -13.39 21.46 -5.11
C LEU A 255 -13.10 21.81 -6.58
N THR A 256 -12.95 23.10 -6.88
CA THR A 256 -12.60 23.59 -8.22
C THR A 256 -11.30 24.39 -8.19
N LEU A 257 -10.66 24.54 -9.36
CA LEU A 257 -9.43 25.35 -9.50
C LEU A 257 -9.60 26.79 -9.01
N SER A 258 -10.77 27.40 -9.29
CA SER A 258 -11.12 28.75 -8.83
C SER A 258 -11.19 28.90 -7.30
N GLN A 259 -11.37 27.80 -6.55
CA GLN A 259 -11.41 27.82 -5.09
C GLN A 259 -10.02 27.71 -4.45
N VAL A 260 -9.00 27.31 -5.20
CA VAL A 260 -7.65 27.04 -4.68
C VAL A 260 -6.57 27.94 -5.26
N GLY A 261 -6.90 28.90 -6.12
CA GLY A 261 -5.91 29.83 -6.64
C GLY A 261 -6.46 30.86 -7.61
N THR A 262 -5.54 31.70 -8.09
CA THR A 262 -5.79 32.73 -9.09
C THR A 262 -6.10 32.08 -10.44
N MET A 263 -7.03 32.68 -11.18
CA MET A 263 -7.41 32.28 -12.53
C MET A 263 -7.10 33.42 -13.52
N PRO A 264 -6.78 33.12 -14.79
CA PRO A 264 -6.71 31.79 -15.39
C PRO A 264 -5.44 31.02 -15.01
N LEU A 265 -5.58 29.72 -14.71
CA LEU A 265 -4.45 28.80 -14.60
C LEU A 265 -4.06 28.32 -16.00
N GLN A 266 -2.82 28.58 -16.42
CA GLN A 266 -2.33 28.13 -17.72
C GLN A 266 -1.77 26.72 -17.63
N LEU A 267 -2.20 25.83 -18.53
CA LEU A 267 -1.81 24.42 -18.54
C LEU A 267 -0.86 24.14 -19.70
N TYR A 268 0.26 23.48 -19.42
CA TYR A 268 1.27 23.13 -20.41
C TYR A 268 1.58 21.63 -20.36
N MET A 269 1.37 20.92 -21.47
CA MET A 269 1.93 19.58 -21.65
C MET A 269 3.39 19.72 -22.05
N VAL A 270 4.28 19.03 -21.33
CA VAL A 270 5.74 19.03 -21.57
C VAL A 270 6.14 17.65 -22.06
N SER A 271 6.52 17.59 -23.33
CA SER A 271 6.68 16.37 -24.12
C SER A 271 7.97 16.35 -24.95
N THR A 272 8.76 17.42 -24.95
CA THR A 272 10.10 17.49 -25.58
C THR A 272 11.17 17.98 -24.62
N GLN A 273 12.44 17.85 -25.03
CA GLN A 273 13.58 18.34 -24.24
C GLN A 273 13.57 19.87 -24.12
N GLU A 274 13.22 20.58 -25.19
CA GLU A 274 13.14 22.04 -25.21
C GLU A 274 12.07 22.56 -24.25
N GLU A 275 10.92 21.87 -24.19
CA GLU A 275 9.83 22.17 -23.26
C GLU A 275 10.23 21.88 -21.81
N LEU A 276 11.02 20.83 -21.56
CA LEU A 276 11.59 20.54 -20.24
C LEU A 276 12.53 21.66 -19.78
N ASP A 277 13.41 22.14 -20.67
CA ASP A 277 14.36 23.21 -20.34
C ASP A 277 13.65 24.56 -20.10
N ALA A 278 12.61 24.86 -20.87
CA ALA A 278 11.76 26.04 -20.65
C ALA A 278 10.96 25.94 -19.34
N CYS A 279 10.39 24.77 -19.04
CA CYS A 279 9.71 24.48 -17.79
C CYS A 279 10.65 24.67 -16.60
N LEU A 280 11.85 24.07 -16.65
CA LEU A 280 12.84 24.19 -15.59
C LEU A 280 13.22 25.65 -15.36
N THR A 281 13.54 26.38 -16.43
CA THR A 281 13.89 27.81 -16.37
C THR A 281 12.79 28.62 -15.68
N THR A 282 11.52 28.33 -16.00
CA THR A 282 10.36 29.00 -15.41
C THR A 282 10.24 28.68 -13.92
N LEU A 283 10.31 27.40 -13.55
CA LEU A 283 10.15 26.97 -12.15
C LEU A 283 11.29 27.46 -11.25
N THR A 284 12.50 27.59 -11.80
CA THR A 284 13.70 28.02 -11.07
C THR A 284 14.04 29.50 -11.24
N ALA A 285 13.19 30.32 -11.86
CA ALA A 285 13.48 31.74 -12.05
C ALA A 285 13.51 32.52 -10.73
N ASP A 286 12.52 32.27 -9.87
CA ASP A 286 12.31 32.98 -8.60
C ASP A 286 12.24 32.02 -7.41
N SER A 287 12.00 32.54 -6.21
CA SER A 287 11.63 31.69 -5.08
C SER A 287 10.21 31.16 -5.27
N THR A 288 10.10 29.93 -5.77
CA THR A 288 8.83 29.37 -6.25
C THR A 288 8.36 28.24 -5.34
N PHE A 289 7.12 28.32 -4.88
CA PHE A 289 6.42 27.16 -4.31
C PHE A 289 5.78 26.37 -5.44
N VAL A 290 6.08 25.07 -5.52
CA VAL A 290 5.61 24.19 -6.58
C VAL A 290 4.85 23.02 -5.97
N GLY A 291 3.54 22.99 -6.17
CA GLY A 291 2.72 21.82 -5.84
C GLY A 291 3.01 20.71 -6.84
N MET A 292 3.16 19.48 -6.37
CA MET A 292 3.43 18.33 -7.23
C MET A 292 2.59 17.12 -6.84
N ASP A 293 2.17 16.38 -7.86
CA ASP A 293 1.56 15.07 -7.72
C ASP A 293 2.00 14.17 -8.89
N PHE A 294 1.57 12.91 -8.89
CA PHE A 294 1.85 11.96 -9.94
C PHE A 294 0.61 11.15 -10.33
N GLU A 295 0.48 10.85 -11.62
CA GLU A 295 -0.54 9.92 -12.11
C GLU A 295 0.09 8.69 -12.74
N TRP A 296 -0.53 7.55 -12.46
CA TRP A 296 0.01 6.23 -12.74
C TRP A 296 -0.93 5.44 -13.63
N ARG A 297 -0.36 4.60 -14.51
CA ARG A 297 -1.15 3.57 -15.18
C ARG A 297 -1.89 2.72 -14.13
N PRO A 298 -3.21 2.54 -14.23
CA PRO A 298 -3.92 1.64 -13.33
C PRO A 298 -3.34 0.23 -13.39
N ARG A 299 -2.97 -0.35 -12.24
CA ARG A 299 -2.60 -1.76 -12.15
C ARG A 299 -3.84 -2.64 -12.34
N LEU A 300 -3.86 -3.36 -13.45
CA LEU A 300 -4.99 -4.22 -13.85
C LEU A 300 -4.71 -5.69 -13.53
N PHE A 301 -3.43 -6.09 -13.57
CA PHE A 301 -2.94 -7.46 -13.35
C PHE A 301 -1.73 -7.48 -12.40
N THR A 302 -1.49 -8.64 -11.78
CA THR A 302 -0.50 -8.83 -10.71
C THR A 302 0.94 -8.65 -11.19
N ILE A 303 1.16 -8.86 -12.48
CA ILE A 303 2.45 -8.65 -13.15
C ILE A 303 2.65 -7.20 -13.59
N ASP A 304 1.61 -6.37 -13.54
CA ASP A 304 1.74 -4.97 -13.94
C ASP A 304 2.70 -4.26 -13.00
N THR A 305 3.70 -3.63 -13.59
CA THR A 305 4.61 -2.74 -12.88
C THR A 305 4.00 -1.36 -12.72
N ASP A 306 4.39 -0.67 -11.65
CA ASP A 306 4.04 0.74 -11.49
C ASP A 306 4.71 1.54 -12.61
N ARG A 307 3.89 2.13 -13.47
CA ARG A 307 4.35 3.02 -14.55
C ARG A 307 3.73 4.39 -14.36
N CYS A 308 4.56 5.36 -14.00
CA CYS A 308 4.14 6.75 -13.92
C CYS A 308 3.89 7.28 -15.32
N ALA A 309 2.73 7.89 -15.53
CA ALA A 309 2.26 8.37 -16.81
C ALA A 309 2.23 9.90 -16.90
N LEU A 310 2.16 10.59 -15.76
CA LEU A 310 2.17 12.06 -15.68
C LEU A 310 2.81 12.52 -14.38
N TRP A 311 3.61 13.58 -14.43
CA TRP A 311 4.08 14.32 -13.25
C TRP A 311 3.60 15.76 -13.34
N GLN A 312 2.80 16.19 -12.36
CA GLN A 312 2.24 17.55 -12.34
C GLN A 312 3.11 18.48 -11.50
N LEU A 313 3.30 19.71 -11.99
CA LEU A 313 4.04 20.77 -11.31
C LEU A 313 3.26 22.09 -11.43
N ALA A 314 2.65 22.53 -10.33
CA ALA A 314 1.79 23.72 -10.29
C ALA A 314 2.41 24.87 -9.49
N THR A 315 2.43 26.06 -10.09
CA THR A 315 2.73 27.34 -9.44
C THR A 315 1.43 28.10 -9.13
N ASP A 316 1.52 29.38 -8.75
CA ASP A 316 0.34 30.21 -8.49
C ASP A 316 -0.52 30.48 -9.75
N ASP A 317 0.04 30.36 -10.95
CA ASP A 317 -0.54 30.78 -12.23
C ASP A 317 -0.31 29.80 -13.39
N LEU A 318 0.64 28.87 -13.26
CA LEU A 318 0.98 27.86 -14.27
C LEU A 318 0.83 26.45 -13.71
N CYS A 319 0.55 25.48 -14.58
CA CYS A 319 0.65 24.06 -14.27
C CYS A 319 1.24 23.30 -15.45
N PHE A 320 2.36 22.63 -15.20
CA PHE A 320 3.06 21.80 -16.17
C PHE A 320 2.68 20.34 -15.95
N PHE A 321 2.46 19.62 -17.04
CA PHE A 321 2.26 18.19 -17.08
C PHE A 321 3.43 17.54 -17.81
N ILE A 322 4.37 16.96 -17.07
CA ILE A 322 5.51 16.27 -17.65
C ILE A 322 5.04 14.92 -18.17
N ASP A 323 5.16 14.70 -19.48
CA ASP A 323 4.74 13.48 -20.17
C ASP A 323 5.75 12.35 -19.93
N MET A 324 5.52 11.61 -18.85
CA MET A 324 6.36 10.49 -18.43
C MET A 324 6.33 9.30 -19.39
N VAL A 325 5.36 9.25 -20.31
CA VAL A 325 5.22 8.19 -21.32
C VAL A 325 6.05 8.49 -22.55
N LYS A 326 6.06 9.75 -23.00
CA LYS A 326 6.71 10.17 -24.24
C LYS A 326 8.19 10.54 -24.05
N LEU A 327 8.54 11.14 -22.91
CA LEU A 327 9.89 11.63 -22.66
C LEU A 327 10.86 10.47 -22.33
N PRO A 328 12.12 10.52 -22.81
CA PRO A 328 13.14 9.55 -22.42
C PRO A 328 13.41 9.58 -20.91
N THR A 329 13.58 8.41 -20.30
CA THR A 329 13.89 8.28 -18.85
C THR A 329 15.09 9.12 -18.43
N THR A 330 16.13 9.22 -19.28
CA THR A 330 17.32 10.02 -19.00
C THR A 330 17.04 11.52 -18.95
N ALA A 331 16.17 12.04 -19.82
CA ALA A 331 15.75 13.44 -19.82
C ALA A 331 14.95 13.77 -18.56
N ILE A 332 14.02 12.89 -18.18
CA ILE A 332 13.23 12.99 -16.95
C ILE A 332 14.16 13.01 -15.72
N GLN A 333 15.15 12.11 -15.67
CA GLN A 333 16.13 12.05 -14.58
C GLN A 333 16.95 13.33 -14.46
N GLN A 334 17.44 13.87 -15.58
CA GLN A 334 18.20 15.11 -15.60
C GLN A 334 17.36 16.31 -15.16
N PHE A 335 16.12 16.41 -15.64
CA PHE A 335 15.17 17.44 -15.22
C PHE A 335 14.88 17.36 -13.73
N ALA A 336 14.56 16.16 -13.22
CA ALA A 336 14.25 15.94 -11.81
C ALA A 336 15.44 16.28 -10.91
N ALA A 337 16.65 15.84 -11.27
CA ALA A 337 17.85 16.13 -10.49
C ALA A 337 18.11 17.64 -10.35
N LYS A 338 17.93 18.40 -11.45
CA LYS A 338 18.07 19.86 -11.44
C LYS A 338 16.98 20.53 -10.60
N LEU A 339 15.71 20.16 -10.80
CA LEU A 339 14.57 20.74 -10.08
C LEU A 339 14.65 20.46 -8.57
N LEU A 340 14.93 19.22 -8.17
CA LEU A 340 15.01 18.81 -6.77
C LEU A 340 16.19 19.45 -6.03
N SER A 341 17.26 19.80 -6.75
CA SER A 341 18.44 20.44 -6.19
C SER A 341 18.38 21.97 -6.22
N ALA A 342 17.33 22.56 -6.83
CA ALA A 342 17.20 24.01 -6.95
C ALA A 342 16.91 24.64 -5.57
N PRO A 343 17.81 25.50 -5.05
CA PRO A 343 17.70 26.03 -3.69
C PRO A 343 16.55 27.02 -3.52
N ASN A 344 16.08 27.62 -4.61
CA ASN A 344 14.99 28.57 -4.65
C ASN A 344 13.61 27.92 -4.84
N VAL A 345 13.55 26.62 -5.13
CA VAL A 345 12.29 25.91 -5.34
C VAL A 345 11.90 25.17 -4.06
N THR A 346 10.65 25.35 -3.62
CA THR A 346 10.03 24.53 -2.57
C THR A 346 8.98 23.62 -3.19
N LEU A 347 9.28 22.32 -3.26
CA LEU A 347 8.35 21.31 -3.78
C LEU A 347 7.41 20.84 -2.68
N ILE A 348 6.13 20.75 -2.98
CA ILE A 348 5.07 20.44 -2.02
C ILE A 348 4.29 19.25 -2.56
N GLY A 349 4.25 18.15 -1.82
CA GLY A 349 3.46 16.97 -2.15
C GLY A 349 2.53 16.55 -1.00
N TYR A 350 1.74 15.50 -1.22
CA TYR A 350 0.90 14.90 -0.18
C TYR A 350 1.04 13.38 -0.17
N GLY A 351 1.59 12.80 0.88
CA GLY A 351 1.71 11.34 1.02
C GLY A 351 2.82 10.72 0.17
N LEU A 352 3.89 11.47 -0.12
CA LEU A 352 4.99 11.14 -1.05
C LEU A 352 5.72 9.80 -0.80
N SER A 353 5.49 9.16 0.36
CA SER A 353 5.98 7.79 0.61
C SER A 353 5.49 6.79 -0.44
N GLY A 354 4.29 6.98 -0.99
CA GLY A 354 3.73 6.15 -2.07
C GLY A 354 4.47 6.32 -3.40
N ASP A 355 5.02 7.52 -3.64
CA ASP A 355 5.69 7.90 -4.88
C ASP A 355 7.20 7.62 -4.86
N SER A 356 7.68 6.95 -3.81
CA SER A 356 9.09 6.67 -3.61
C SER A 356 9.74 5.90 -4.77
N ALA A 357 8.99 5.05 -5.49
CA ALA A 357 9.49 4.39 -6.69
C ALA A 357 9.77 5.39 -7.82
N MET A 358 8.86 6.36 -8.01
CA MET A 358 9.03 7.42 -9.01
C MET A 358 10.15 8.37 -8.66
N LEU A 359 10.22 8.79 -7.40
CA LEU A 359 11.33 9.61 -6.92
C LEU A 359 12.65 8.88 -7.17
N LYS A 360 12.77 7.58 -6.86
CA LYS A 360 13.98 6.79 -7.18
C LYS A 360 14.30 6.73 -8.66
N THR A 361 13.30 6.47 -9.51
CA THR A 361 13.47 6.48 -10.97
C THR A 361 13.95 7.83 -11.46
N ALA A 362 13.40 8.92 -10.93
CA ALA A 362 13.77 10.29 -11.27
C ALA A 362 15.14 10.69 -10.70
N THR A 363 15.55 10.15 -9.56
CA THR A 363 16.83 10.48 -8.90
C THR A 363 18.01 9.62 -9.36
N GLY A 364 17.78 8.49 -10.03
CA GLY A 364 18.85 7.63 -10.59
C GLY A 364 19.86 7.14 -9.55
N ASP A 365 19.39 6.55 -8.44
CA ASP A 365 20.18 6.14 -7.25
C ASP A 365 21.02 7.25 -6.57
N ALA A 366 20.99 8.49 -7.08
CA ALA A 366 21.71 9.60 -6.47
C ALA A 366 21.11 9.96 -5.10
N SER A 367 21.97 10.30 -4.15
CA SER A 367 21.59 10.89 -2.87
C SER A 367 21.09 12.32 -3.08
N ILE A 368 19.83 12.48 -3.49
CA ILE A 368 19.24 13.81 -3.65
C ILE A 368 18.87 14.38 -2.29
N ASN A 369 19.27 15.65 -2.08
CA ASN A 369 18.88 16.39 -0.91
C ASN A 369 17.40 16.78 -1.01
N LEU A 370 16.53 16.04 -0.33
CA LEU A 370 15.09 16.29 -0.28
C LEU A 370 14.72 17.39 0.73
N SER A 371 15.65 18.24 1.18
CA SER A 371 15.38 19.32 2.12
C SER A 371 14.33 20.32 1.61
N ASN A 372 14.21 20.43 0.29
CA ASN A 372 13.29 21.35 -0.37
C ASN A 372 11.94 20.70 -0.71
N VAL A 373 11.74 19.44 -0.33
CA VAL A 373 10.51 18.68 -0.56
C VAL A 373 9.72 18.59 0.74
N HIS A 374 8.52 19.14 0.73
CA HIS A 374 7.61 19.16 1.87
C HIS A 374 6.41 18.26 1.61
N ASP A 375 6.25 17.23 2.44
CA ASP A 375 5.04 16.41 2.47
C ASP A 375 4.02 17.00 3.45
N VAL A 376 2.94 17.56 2.91
CA VAL A 376 1.85 18.17 3.68
C VAL A 376 1.18 17.15 4.61
N GLN A 377 1.10 15.87 4.23
CA GLN A 377 0.54 14.84 5.11
C GLN A 377 1.40 14.64 6.36
N THR A 378 2.73 14.62 6.19
CA THR A 378 3.68 14.51 7.30
C THR A 378 3.67 15.75 8.18
N MET A 379 3.55 16.95 7.59
CA MET A 379 3.35 18.18 8.36
C MET A 379 2.03 18.16 9.15
N GLY A 380 0.94 17.67 8.56
CA GLY A 380 -0.36 17.51 9.21
C GLY A 380 -0.30 16.62 10.44
N LYS A 381 0.49 15.53 10.42
CA LYS A 381 0.72 14.68 11.60
C LYS A 381 1.33 15.44 12.78
N GLN A 382 2.14 16.47 12.52
CA GLN A 382 2.68 17.31 13.59
C GLN A 382 1.56 18.10 14.28
N LEU A 383 0.55 18.56 13.53
CA LEU A 383 -0.61 19.27 14.10
C LEU A 383 -1.45 18.38 15.01
N VAL A 384 -1.54 17.07 14.72
CA VAL A 384 -2.25 16.09 15.57
C VAL A 384 -1.66 16.02 16.98
N GLU A 385 -0.34 16.25 17.12
CA GLU A 385 0.31 16.32 18.43
C GLU A 385 -0.13 17.54 19.27
N PHE A 386 -0.72 18.56 18.64
CA PHE A 386 -1.26 19.74 19.31
C PHE A 386 -2.77 19.64 19.53
N SER A 387 -3.54 19.20 18.51
CA SER A 387 -4.96 18.91 18.67
C SER A 387 -5.39 17.73 17.77
N PRO A 388 -6.13 16.74 18.31
CA PRO A 388 -6.68 15.63 17.54
C PRO A 388 -7.63 16.05 16.41
N GLU A 389 -8.16 17.27 16.43
CA GLU A 389 -9.03 17.79 15.36
C GLU A 389 -8.33 17.88 13.99
N TYR A 390 -6.98 17.95 13.97
CA TYR A 390 -6.17 17.95 12.76
C TYR A 390 -5.79 16.54 12.30
N ASP A 391 -6.37 15.48 12.88
CA ASP A 391 -6.20 14.12 12.38
C ASP A 391 -6.90 13.98 11.03
N LEU A 392 -6.16 14.33 9.97
CA LEU A 392 -6.59 14.22 8.58
C LEU A 392 -6.73 12.75 8.21
N LYS A 393 -7.92 12.19 8.45
CA LYS A 393 -8.26 10.83 8.03
C LYS A 393 -8.41 10.79 6.51
N GLY A 394 -7.48 10.11 5.85
CA GLY A 394 -7.56 9.77 4.43
C GLY A 394 -6.52 10.46 3.52
N GLY A 395 -6.73 10.32 2.21
CA GLY A 395 -5.87 10.91 1.18
C GLY A 395 -6.12 12.41 0.96
N LEU A 396 -5.50 12.97 -0.08
CA LEU A 396 -5.56 14.40 -0.42
C LEU A 396 -7.00 14.96 -0.50
N SER A 397 -7.95 14.19 -1.03
CA SER A 397 -9.37 14.57 -1.10
C SER A 397 -10.00 14.83 0.28
N GLY A 398 -9.61 14.05 1.30
CA GLY A 398 -10.05 14.26 2.68
C GLY A 398 -9.42 15.51 3.29
N ALA A 399 -8.14 15.75 3.01
CA ALA A 399 -7.46 16.98 3.41
C ALA A 399 -8.08 18.23 2.75
N CYS A 400 -8.45 18.14 1.48
CA CYS A 400 -9.16 19.20 0.78
C CYS A 400 -10.51 19.50 1.42
N LYS A 401 -11.30 18.46 1.76
CA LYS A 401 -12.58 18.64 2.46
C LYS A 401 -12.39 19.37 3.80
N PHE A 402 -11.34 19.01 4.55
CA PHE A 402 -11.02 19.65 5.82
C PHE A 402 -10.60 21.12 5.64
N TRP A 403 -9.66 21.41 4.74
CA TRP A 403 -9.04 22.74 4.60
C TRP A 403 -9.82 23.72 3.71
N PHE A 404 -10.67 23.22 2.80
CA PHE A 404 -11.38 24.02 1.80
C PHE A 404 -12.90 23.81 1.82
N GLY A 405 -13.41 22.90 2.66
CA GLY A 405 -14.85 22.58 2.77
C GLY A 405 -15.36 21.59 1.73
N ASN A 406 -14.67 21.45 0.60
CA ASN A 406 -15.06 20.57 -0.51
C ASN A 406 -13.99 19.50 -0.77
N ALA A 407 -14.43 18.28 -1.08
CA ALA A 407 -13.56 17.18 -1.45
C ALA A 407 -13.12 17.29 -2.93
N LEU A 408 -11.98 16.67 -3.27
CA LEU A 408 -11.61 16.45 -4.67
C LEU A 408 -12.55 15.44 -5.34
N ASP A 409 -12.87 15.69 -6.60
CA ASP A 409 -13.64 14.79 -7.45
C ASP A 409 -12.79 13.62 -7.96
N LYS A 410 -12.95 12.43 -7.37
CA LYS A 410 -12.11 11.27 -7.66
C LYS A 410 -12.39 10.58 -9.00
N ARG A 411 -13.29 11.09 -9.86
CA ARG A 411 -13.72 10.40 -11.09
C ARG A 411 -12.63 10.13 -12.13
N ASN A 412 -11.50 10.82 -12.06
CA ASN A 412 -10.34 10.56 -12.95
C ASN A 412 -9.18 9.85 -12.24
N GLN A 413 -9.26 9.58 -10.93
CA GLN A 413 -8.18 8.92 -10.16
C GLN A 413 -7.77 7.55 -10.75
N MET A 414 -8.73 6.85 -11.34
CA MET A 414 -8.53 5.55 -11.97
C MET A 414 -8.77 5.68 -13.47
N SER A 415 -8.06 6.56 -14.17
CA SER A 415 -8.21 6.74 -15.62
C SER A 415 -7.04 6.17 -16.41
N ASP A 416 -7.22 6.02 -17.73
CA ASP A 416 -6.10 5.69 -18.61
C ASP A 416 -5.21 6.93 -18.76
N TRP A 417 -4.29 7.10 -17.81
CA TRP A 417 -3.36 8.23 -17.76
C TRP A 417 -2.29 8.22 -18.85
N GLU A 418 -2.21 7.14 -19.62
CA GLU A 418 -1.26 6.97 -20.73
C GLU A 418 -1.87 7.36 -22.07
N ARG A 419 -3.18 7.55 -22.08
CA ARG A 419 -3.89 8.12 -23.22
C ARG A 419 -3.27 9.45 -23.63
N ARG A 420 -3.08 9.63 -24.93
CA ARG A 420 -2.74 10.92 -25.55
C ARG A 420 -3.70 11.21 -26.72
N PRO A 421 -4.17 12.47 -26.86
CA PRO A 421 -4.09 13.55 -25.86
C PRO A 421 -4.90 13.21 -24.61
N LEU A 422 -4.57 13.83 -23.47
CA LEU A 422 -5.38 13.74 -22.25
C LEU A 422 -6.77 14.35 -22.50
N ARG A 423 -7.79 13.84 -21.81
CA ARG A 423 -9.10 14.51 -21.80
C ARG A 423 -9.03 15.80 -20.99
N LYS A 424 -9.92 16.74 -21.30
CA LYS A 424 -10.05 17.96 -20.50
C LYS A 424 -10.32 17.70 -19.02
N SER A 425 -11.14 16.69 -18.72
CA SER A 425 -11.42 16.26 -17.35
C SER A 425 -10.20 15.69 -16.62
N GLN A 426 -9.28 15.03 -17.34
CA GLN A 426 -8.02 14.51 -16.79
C GLN A 426 -7.06 15.66 -16.50
N GLU A 427 -6.94 16.62 -17.43
CA GLU A 427 -6.14 17.83 -17.21
C GLU A 427 -6.62 18.63 -16.00
N GLU A 428 -7.93 18.89 -15.89
CA GLU A 428 -8.51 19.64 -14.78
C GLU A 428 -8.30 18.93 -13.44
N TYR A 429 -8.48 17.61 -13.40
CA TYR A 429 -8.23 16.79 -12.23
C TYR A 429 -6.75 16.85 -11.81
N ALA A 430 -5.83 16.58 -12.75
CA ALA A 430 -4.40 16.55 -12.50
C ALA A 430 -3.86 17.92 -12.07
N ALA A 431 -4.34 19.01 -12.70
CA ALA A 431 -4.00 20.36 -12.29
C ALA A 431 -4.47 20.65 -10.87
N LEU A 432 -5.70 20.25 -10.51
CA LEU A 432 -6.27 20.52 -9.20
C LEU A 432 -5.52 19.79 -8.08
N ASP A 433 -5.13 18.53 -8.30
CA ASP A 433 -4.40 17.71 -7.33
C ASP A 433 -3.04 18.35 -6.97
N ALA A 434 -2.30 18.88 -7.95
CA ALA A 434 -1.07 19.63 -7.68
C ALA A 434 -1.34 21.05 -7.11
N LYS A 435 -2.30 21.77 -7.68
CA LYS A 435 -2.58 23.18 -7.36
C LYS A 435 -3.09 23.37 -5.94
N CYS A 436 -3.94 22.47 -5.45
CA CYS A 436 -4.54 22.58 -4.11
C CYS A 436 -3.50 22.50 -2.98
N LEU A 437 -2.31 21.95 -3.26
CA LEU A 437 -1.23 21.80 -2.31
C LEU A 437 -0.62 23.15 -1.90
N LEU A 438 -0.59 24.14 -2.79
CA LEU A 438 -0.01 25.46 -2.51
C LEU A 438 -0.74 26.19 -1.37
N PRO A 439 -2.07 26.48 -1.47
CA PRO A 439 -2.79 27.10 -0.36
C PRO A 439 -2.88 26.17 0.86
N MET A 440 -2.93 24.84 0.67
CA MET A 440 -2.97 23.89 1.79
C MET A 440 -1.69 23.97 2.62
N TYR A 441 -0.52 23.93 1.96
CA TYR A 441 0.78 24.08 2.61
C TYR A 441 0.88 25.39 3.37
N ARG A 442 0.45 26.52 2.77
CA ARG A 442 0.42 27.83 3.43
C ARG A 442 -0.43 27.79 4.71
N LYS A 443 -1.64 27.22 4.66
CA LYS A 443 -2.52 27.06 5.83
C LYS A 443 -1.90 26.18 6.92
N VAL A 444 -1.38 25.01 6.55
CA VAL A 444 -0.74 24.06 7.49
C VAL A 444 0.48 24.69 8.15
N LYS A 445 1.36 25.33 7.36
CA LYS A 445 2.57 26.00 7.87
C LYS A 445 2.22 27.12 8.84
N ALA A 446 1.28 27.99 8.48
CA ALA A 446 0.81 29.07 9.36
C ALA A 446 0.27 28.51 10.69
N LYS A 447 -0.51 27.42 10.63
CA LYS A 447 -1.08 26.80 11.83
C LYS A 447 -0.02 26.18 12.73
N ILE A 448 0.99 25.52 12.14
CA ILE A 448 2.14 24.99 12.89
C ILE A 448 2.86 26.15 13.62
N THR A 449 3.12 27.25 12.93
CA THR A 449 3.78 28.42 13.52
C THR A 449 2.96 29.03 14.66
N GLU A 450 1.66 29.23 14.46
CA GLU A 450 0.72 29.72 15.49
C GLU A 450 0.79 28.85 16.77
N LEU A 451 0.73 27.53 16.60
CA LEU A 451 0.74 26.58 17.72
C LEU A 451 2.11 26.45 18.40
N GLN A 452 3.21 26.67 17.67
CA GLN A 452 4.55 26.72 18.26
C GLN A 452 4.78 28.01 19.06
N LEU A 453 4.28 29.16 18.58
CA LEU A 453 4.36 30.43 19.29
C LEU A 453 3.55 30.42 20.59
N THR A 454 2.36 29.82 20.59
CA THR A 454 1.53 29.65 21.80
C THR A 454 2.17 28.74 22.85
N LYS A 455 2.84 27.65 22.44
CA LYS A 455 3.63 26.81 23.36
C LYS A 455 4.81 27.57 24.00
N ASN A 456 5.46 28.46 23.24
CA ASN A 456 6.61 29.23 23.74
C ASN A 456 6.19 30.37 24.68
N THR A 457 5.06 31.03 24.39
CA THR A 457 4.50 32.09 25.26
C THR A 457 3.90 31.54 26.55
N GLY A 458 3.32 30.33 26.54
CA GLY A 458 2.87 29.63 27.75
C GLY A 458 4.00 29.18 28.71
N LYS A 459 5.27 29.31 28.31
CA LYS A 459 6.45 29.12 29.19
C LYS A 459 6.99 30.41 29.78
N ILE A 460 6.51 31.57 29.34
CA ILE A 460 6.81 32.85 29.98
C ILE A 460 5.79 33.02 31.10
N SER A 461 6.05 32.36 32.24
CA SER A 461 5.34 32.63 33.48
C SER A 461 5.57 34.10 33.82
N VAL A 462 4.50 34.88 33.70
CA VAL A 462 4.38 36.24 34.21
C VAL A 462 4.66 36.17 35.72
N THR A 463 5.82 36.66 36.15
CA THR A 463 6.02 37.13 37.51
C THR A 463 5.74 38.63 37.49
N SER A 464 4.47 38.98 37.63
CA SER A 464 4.05 40.34 37.92
C SER A 464 3.67 40.41 39.40
N ASP A 465 4.65 40.67 40.26
CA ASP A 465 4.37 41.19 41.60
C ASP A 465 4.69 42.68 41.62
N VAL A 466 3.63 43.47 41.46
CA VAL A 466 3.59 44.87 41.87
C VAL A 466 3.43 44.88 43.38
N LYS A 467 4.45 45.31 44.12
CA LYS A 467 4.27 45.86 45.47
C LYS A 467 5.03 47.16 45.64
N THR A 468 4.23 48.17 45.98
CA THR A 468 4.53 49.53 46.43
C THR A 468 5.27 49.57 47.78
N GLY A 469 6.21 50.50 47.95
CA GLY A 469 6.42 51.22 49.22
C GLY A 469 7.80 51.16 49.92
N GLN A 470 8.51 52.29 49.86
CA GLN A 470 9.38 52.93 50.88
C GLN A 470 10.82 52.42 51.21
N ASN A 471 11.80 53.26 50.80
CA ASN A 471 12.96 53.85 51.53
C ASN A 471 13.84 53.00 52.48
N LYS A 472 15.13 52.80 52.12
CA LYS A 472 16.35 53.49 52.68
C LYS A 472 17.68 52.79 52.33
N SER A 473 18.63 53.63 51.89
CA SER A 473 20.10 53.65 52.07
C SER A 473 21.06 52.46 51.79
N SER A 474 22.19 52.88 51.19
CA SER A 474 23.61 52.45 51.32
C SER A 474 24.17 51.27 50.50
N ASN A 475 25.15 51.64 49.67
CA ASN A 475 26.22 50.88 48.99
C ASN A 475 27.25 50.29 50.01
N PRO A 476 28.35 49.58 49.61
CA PRO A 476 28.64 48.71 48.46
C PRO A 476 29.41 47.40 48.86
N ASN A 477 29.95 46.68 47.86
CA ASN A 477 31.02 45.66 47.85
C ASN A 477 30.64 44.17 47.94
N GLY A 478 31.30 43.37 47.09
CA GLY A 478 31.50 41.95 47.36
C GLY A 478 31.61 41.01 46.16
N GLU A 479 32.68 41.17 45.38
CA GLU A 479 33.46 40.12 44.70
C GLU A 479 32.93 38.67 44.51
N LYS A 480 33.04 38.25 43.24
CA LYS A 480 33.78 37.05 42.75
C LYS A 480 33.15 35.65 42.77
N ASN A 481 33.40 35.03 41.60
CA ASN A 481 33.79 33.63 41.36
C ASN A 481 32.68 32.58 41.32
N ASN A 482 32.76 31.52 40.53
CA ASN A 482 33.52 31.12 39.33
C ASN A 482 32.97 29.72 38.99
N SER A 483 33.28 29.25 37.79
CA SER A 483 33.43 27.82 37.43
C SER A 483 32.15 27.02 37.18
N GLN A 484 31.86 26.74 35.90
CA GLN A 484 32.26 25.53 35.17
C GLN A 484 31.38 24.32 35.49
N SER A 485 30.52 23.95 34.56
CA SER A 485 30.76 22.88 33.57
C SER A 485 30.81 21.48 34.19
N LYS A 486 29.89 20.60 33.76
CA LYS A 486 30.27 19.27 33.25
C LYS A 486 29.09 18.56 32.60
N SER A 487 29.48 17.92 31.52
CA SER A 487 28.72 17.19 30.52
C SER A 487 28.33 15.77 30.95
N LYS A 488 27.46 15.17 30.11
CA LYS A 488 27.39 13.76 29.66
C LYS A 488 26.33 12.82 30.28
N ARG A 489 25.27 12.65 29.45
CA ARG A 489 24.84 11.39 28.78
C ARG A 489 24.12 10.29 29.62
N PRO A 490 23.47 9.28 28.99
CA PRO A 490 22.00 9.21 28.85
C PRO A 490 21.33 8.07 29.65
N ARG A 491 20.03 8.20 29.91
CA ARG A 491 19.22 7.25 30.71
C ARG A 491 18.72 6.05 29.90
N LYS A 492 19.05 4.85 30.39
CA LYS A 492 18.43 3.55 30.05
C LYS A 492 16.99 3.47 30.57
N ARG A 493 16.11 2.86 29.76
CA ARG A 493 14.73 2.48 30.11
C ARG A 493 14.72 1.21 30.97
N GLN A 494 13.83 1.16 31.96
CA GLN A 494 13.36 -0.07 32.62
C GLN A 494 11.81 -0.04 32.76
N PRO A 495 11.15 -1.21 32.88
CA PRO A 495 9.74 -1.39 32.54
C PRO A 495 8.80 -1.24 33.75
N LYS A 496 7.54 -0.85 33.44
CA LYS A 496 6.45 -0.66 34.39
C LYS A 496 5.92 -2.00 34.94
N LYS A 497 5.84 -2.13 36.27
CA LYS A 497 5.09 -3.17 37.00
C LYS A 497 3.58 -2.93 36.84
N LYS A 498 2.81 -3.98 36.49
CA LYS A 498 1.35 -4.02 36.62
C LYS A 498 0.99 -4.55 38.02
N ALA A 499 0.11 -3.82 38.71
CA ALA A 499 -0.48 -4.23 39.99
C ALA A 499 -1.59 -5.27 39.73
N LEU A 500 -1.62 -6.27 40.61
CA LEU A 500 -2.59 -7.36 40.66
C LEU A 500 -3.67 -6.94 41.66
N GLU A 501 -4.92 -6.76 41.22
CA GLU A 501 -6.07 -6.60 42.11
C GLU A 501 -6.58 -7.97 42.55
N THR A 502 -6.79 -8.09 43.85
CA THR A 502 -7.22 -9.27 44.58
C THR A 502 -8.74 -9.33 44.62
N CYS A 503 -9.34 -10.46 44.21
CA CYS A 503 -10.74 -10.76 44.47
C CYS A 503 -10.83 -11.86 45.54
N LYS A 504 -11.57 -11.55 46.60
CA LYS A 504 -11.72 -12.32 47.84
C LYS A 504 -12.51 -13.62 47.61
N VAL A 505 -12.01 -14.71 48.19
CA VAL A 505 -12.71 -15.99 48.37
C VAL A 505 -13.40 -15.99 49.73
N GLN A 506 -14.66 -16.48 49.79
CA GLN A 506 -15.30 -16.96 51.02
C GLN A 506 -15.47 -18.49 50.97
N PRO A 507 -15.46 -19.19 52.13
CA PRO A 507 -15.38 -20.66 52.19
C PRO A 507 -16.70 -21.35 52.57
N GLY A 508 -16.80 -22.63 52.20
CA GLY A 508 -17.84 -23.60 52.62
C GLY A 508 -18.70 -24.06 51.44
N THR A 509 -18.96 -25.34 51.18
CA THR A 509 -19.06 -26.51 52.07
C THR A 509 -18.97 -27.80 51.26
N LYS A 510 -18.51 -28.86 51.92
CA LYS A 510 -18.42 -30.27 51.47
C LYS A 510 -19.72 -30.81 50.84
N ARG A 511 -19.61 -31.48 49.70
CA ARG A 511 -19.87 -32.92 49.52
C ARG A 511 -19.34 -33.41 48.19
#